data_AF-A0A4P7GP38-F1
#
_entry.id   AF-A0A4P7GP38-F1
#
_cell.length_a   1.000
_cell.length_b   1.000
_cell.length_c   1.000
_cell.angle_alpha   90.00
_cell.angle_beta   90.00
_cell.angle_gamma   90.00
#
_symmetry.space_group_name_H-M   'P 1'
#
loop_
_entity.id
_entity.type
_entity.pdbx_description
1 polymer ?
#
loop_
_entity_poly.entity_id
_entity_poly.type
_entity_poly.pdbx_seq_one_letter_code
_entity_poly.pdbx_strand_id
1 'polypeptide(L)'
;MDGDQQPLPEPGSDELAALVTDAATRDIYEFLHRRRANPPTMVEIRAYMANKVGESHSQTDRRVRSLRERGFDLPTVQNGREHRYVLKGWRPGGPRKTGPKISKKIRAQVLAPQRCAQCGKTPLEDEVKLVVDHKVPQEWDGGDEIENLQPLCEDCNGGKKAWFATYDAHAEEIRTAINHEEVHRRIGELLKAFEGEWVYTELIGIVASAQAYQEDYQKRLRELRTLGWVIPHQKRHNEGARVRTYYKCVSWEPWPDGPIITEIRRREKANKAAKAAAKTEGQTG
;
A
#
# COMPACT_ATOMS: atom_id res chain seq x y z
N MET A 1 -1.53 16.42 24.07
CA MET A 1 -0.91 17.63 23.51
C MET A 1 -1.28 17.63 22.04
N ASP A 2 -2.33 18.35 21.69
CA ASP A 2 -2.84 18.41 20.31
C ASP A 2 -1.83 19.19 19.48
N GLY A 3 -1.08 18.49 18.63
CA GLY A 3 -0.09 19.09 17.75
C GLY A 3 -0.74 20.05 16.76
N ASP A 4 -0.09 21.20 16.54
CA ASP A 4 -0.43 22.22 15.55
C ASP A 4 -0.80 21.59 14.20
N GLN A 5 -2.08 21.36 13.95
CA GLN A 5 -2.57 21.06 12.61
C GLN A 5 -2.63 22.38 11.86
N GLN A 6 -1.77 22.52 10.85
CA GLN A 6 -1.80 23.64 9.92
C GLN A 6 -3.25 23.93 9.49
N PRO A 7 -3.73 25.18 9.64
CA PRO A 7 -5.10 25.52 9.24
C PRO A 7 -5.29 25.29 7.74
N LEU A 8 -6.53 25.03 7.35
CA LEU A 8 -6.89 24.97 5.93
C LEU A 8 -6.78 26.37 5.31
N PRO A 9 -6.33 26.50 4.04
CA PRO A 9 -6.29 27.78 3.36
C PRO A 9 -7.69 28.41 3.28
N GLU A 10 -7.81 29.71 3.58
CA GLU A 10 -9.08 30.42 3.45
C GLU A 10 -9.54 30.47 1.98
N PRO A 11 -10.85 30.36 1.71
CA PRO A 11 -11.34 30.50 0.35
C PRO A 11 -10.96 31.85 -0.25
N GLY A 12 -10.44 31.84 -1.48
CA GLY A 12 -9.96 33.04 -2.18
C GLY A 12 -8.55 33.51 -1.81
N SER A 13 -7.86 32.82 -0.89
CA SER A 13 -6.47 33.12 -0.54
C SER A 13 -5.48 32.76 -1.67
N ASP A 14 -4.34 33.47 -1.70
CA ASP A 14 -3.23 33.16 -2.61
C ASP A 14 -2.63 31.77 -2.33
N GLU A 15 -2.65 31.33 -1.07
CA GLU A 15 -2.26 29.97 -0.66
C GLU A 15 -3.13 28.92 -1.36
N LEU A 16 -4.46 29.08 -1.30
CA LEU A 16 -5.38 28.20 -2.03
C LEU A 16 -5.17 28.30 -3.55
N ALA A 17 -4.90 29.49 -4.08
CA ALA A 17 -4.66 29.69 -5.50
C ALA A 17 -3.39 28.97 -6.00
N ALA A 18 -2.34 28.95 -5.18
CA ALA A 18 -1.10 28.22 -5.45
C ALA A 18 -1.31 26.69 -5.41
N LEU A 19 -2.09 26.20 -4.44
CA LEU A 19 -2.38 24.78 -4.27
C LEU A 19 -3.37 24.25 -5.32
N VAL A 20 -4.40 25.05 -5.63
CA VAL A 20 -5.53 24.71 -6.51
C VAL A 20 -5.60 25.74 -7.63
N THR A 21 -4.84 25.50 -8.70
CA THR A 21 -4.71 26.43 -9.83
C THR A 21 -5.99 26.61 -10.66
N ASP A 22 -6.85 25.59 -10.69
CA ASP A 22 -8.09 25.57 -11.47
C ASP A 22 -9.25 26.22 -10.69
N ALA A 23 -9.90 27.21 -11.30
CA ALA A 23 -10.94 28.02 -10.66
C ALA A 23 -12.19 27.21 -10.26
N ALA A 24 -12.67 26.32 -11.12
CA ALA A 24 -13.84 25.48 -10.83
C ALA A 24 -13.59 24.50 -9.68
N THR A 25 -12.34 24.04 -9.50
CA THR A 25 -11.94 23.19 -8.37
C THR A 25 -11.86 24.02 -7.08
N ARG A 26 -11.41 25.28 -7.17
CA ARG A 26 -11.50 26.24 -6.05
C ARG A 26 -12.95 26.54 -5.65
N ASP A 27 -13.87 26.60 -6.61
CA ASP A 27 -15.29 26.79 -6.32
C ASP A 27 -15.88 25.63 -5.50
N ILE A 28 -15.51 24.39 -5.84
CA ILE A 28 -15.89 23.22 -5.05
C ILE A 28 -15.27 23.28 -3.65
N TYR A 29 -13.99 23.66 -3.54
CA TYR A 29 -13.34 23.84 -2.24
C TYR A 29 -14.07 24.89 -1.39
N GLU A 30 -14.37 26.05 -1.95
CA GLU A 30 -15.12 27.12 -1.28
C GLU A 30 -16.51 26.65 -0.81
N PHE A 31 -17.21 25.88 -1.65
CA PHE A 31 -18.51 25.31 -1.30
C PHE A 31 -18.40 24.31 -0.14
N LEU A 32 -17.42 23.41 -0.19
CA LEU A 32 -17.14 22.45 0.90
C LEU A 32 -16.70 23.16 2.18
N HIS A 33 -15.87 24.20 2.07
CA HIS A 33 -15.37 25.00 3.19
C HIS A 33 -16.51 25.71 3.92
N ARG A 34 -17.40 26.38 3.19
CA ARG A 34 -18.60 27.02 3.75
C ARG A 34 -19.56 26.02 4.41
N ARG A 35 -19.62 24.80 3.87
CA ARG A 35 -20.51 23.74 4.36
C ARG A 35 -19.83 22.78 5.33
N ARG A 36 -18.71 23.13 5.96
CA ARG A 36 -18.02 22.24 6.93
C ARG A 36 -18.92 21.82 8.10
N ALA A 37 -19.81 22.69 8.57
CA ALA A 37 -20.77 22.37 9.63
C ALA A 37 -21.98 21.52 9.14
N ASN A 38 -22.31 21.56 7.85
CA ASN A 38 -23.37 20.75 7.25
C ASN A 38 -22.91 20.18 5.88
N PRO A 39 -22.07 19.13 5.90
CA PRO A 39 -21.38 18.64 4.71
C PRO A 39 -22.34 18.21 3.59
N PRO A 40 -22.09 18.61 2.33
CA PRO A 40 -22.99 18.33 1.22
C PRO A 40 -22.84 16.89 0.71
N THR A 41 -23.89 16.41 0.05
CA THR A 41 -23.89 15.20 -0.78
C THR A 41 -23.30 15.48 -2.16
N MET A 42 -22.94 14.43 -2.91
CA MET A 42 -22.47 14.62 -4.30
C MET A 42 -23.56 15.22 -5.21
N VAL A 43 -24.84 14.95 -4.93
CA VAL A 43 -25.96 15.55 -5.67
C VAL A 43 -25.96 17.07 -5.50
N GLU A 44 -25.77 17.55 -4.27
CA GLU A 44 -25.69 18.99 -3.98
C GLU A 44 -24.44 19.63 -4.60
N ILE A 45 -23.28 18.95 -4.58
CA ILE A 45 -22.06 19.47 -5.22
C ILE A 45 -22.25 19.60 -6.73
N ARG A 46 -22.83 18.59 -7.39
CA ARG A 46 -23.12 18.63 -8.84
C ARG A 46 -24.13 19.73 -9.18
N ALA A 47 -25.19 19.87 -8.39
CA ALA A 47 -26.17 20.95 -8.59
C ALA A 47 -25.52 22.34 -8.45
N TYR A 48 -24.66 22.53 -7.45
CA TYR A 48 -23.90 23.77 -7.28
C TYR A 48 -23.01 24.08 -8.50
N MET A 49 -22.25 23.10 -8.99
CA MET A 49 -21.36 23.29 -10.13
C MET A 49 -22.10 23.48 -11.45
N ALA A 50 -23.20 22.76 -11.67
CA ALA A 50 -24.06 22.97 -12.83
C ALA A 50 -24.60 24.41 -12.85
N ASN A 51 -25.03 24.95 -11.70
CA ASN A 51 -25.54 26.31 -11.60
C ASN A 51 -24.44 27.38 -11.72
N LYS A 52 -23.26 27.14 -11.15
CA LYS A 52 -22.17 28.14 -11.11
C LYS A 52 -21.40 28.25 -12.41
N VAL A 53 -21.12 27.11 -13.07
CA VAL A 53 -20.23 27.07 -14.25
C VAL A 53 -20.77 26.25 -15.42
N GLY A 54 -22.02 25.76 -15.36
CA GLY A 54 -22.64 25.01 -16.45
C GLY A 54 -21.99 23.65 -16.72
N GLU A 55 -21.32 23.07 -15.72
CA GLU A 55 -20.44 21.91 -15.91
C GLU A 55 -21.17 20.56 -15.83
N SER A 56 -20.65 19.54 -16.54
CA SER A 56 -21.20 18.19 -16.52
C SER A 56 -20.81 17.41 -15.25
N HIS A 57 -21.67 16.47 -14.84
CA HIS A 57 -21.48 15.68 -13.61
C HIS A 57 -20.12 14.95 -13.54
N SER A 58 -19.61 14.44 -14.66
CA SER A 58 -18.34 13.70 -14.70
C SER A 58 -17.12 14.59 -14.42
N GLN A 59 -17.18 15.87 -14.78
CA GLN A 59 -16.12 16.83 -14.47
C GLN A 59 -16.17 17.24 -13.00
N THR A 60 -17.36 17.42 -12.42
CA THR A 60 -17.52 17.68 -10.97
C THR A 60 -16.87 16.58 -10.14
N ASP A 61 -17.19 15.31 -10.43
CA ASP A 61 -16.62 14.16 -9.71
C ASP A 61 -15.08 14.12 -9.79
N ARG A 62 -14.53 14.47 -10.97
CA ARG A 62 -13.08 14.55 -11.18
C ARG A 62 -12.45 15.65 -10.33
N ARG A 63 -13.09 16.82 -10.22
CA ARG A 63 -12.56 17.95 -9.42
C ARG A 63 -12.58 17.67 -7.92
N VAL A 64 -13.63 16.99 -7.42
CA VAL A 64 -13.66 16.48 -6.03
C VAL A 64 -12.48 15.54 -5.77
N ARG A 65 -12.15 14.67 -6.73
CA ARG A 65 -10.95 13.81 -6.63
C ARG A 65 -9.66 14.63 -6.67
N SER A 66 -9.58 15.67 -7.50
CA SER A 66 -8.40 16.55 -7.58
C SER A 66 -8.10 17.23 -6.25
N LEU A 67 -9.12 17.62 -5.46
CA LEU A 67 -8.90 18.16 -4.12
C LEU A 67 -8.20 17.12 -3.20
N ARG A 68 -8.64 15.85 -3.23
CA ARG A 68 -7.98 14.78 -2.46
C ARG A 68 -6.54 14.54 -2.92
N GLU A 69 -6.28 14.66 -4.22
CA GLU A 69 -4.94 14.52 -4.79
C GLU A 69 -3.99 15.63 -4.30
N ARG A 70 -4.49 16.86 -4.15
CA ARG A 70 -3.74 18.02 -3.64
C ARG A 70 -3.53 18.02 -2.11
N GLY A 71 -3.97 16.96 -1.42
CA GLY A 71 -3.68 16.76 0.00
C GLY A 71 -4.79 17.16 0.96
N PHE A 72 -5.98 17.52 0.47
CA PHE A 72 -7.12 17.79 1.35
C PHE A 72 -7.75 16.48 1.85
N ASP A 73 -7.96 16.36 3.16
CA ASP A 73 -8.71 15.27 3.78
C ASP A 73 -10.21 15.49 3.56
N LEU A 74 -10.76 14.74 2.62
CA LEU A 74 -12.15 14.84 2.19
C LEU A 74 -12.88 13.49 2.26
N PRO A 75 -13.02 12.87 3.45
CA PRO A 75 -13.70 11.59 3.59
C PRO A 75 -15.17 11.68 3.21
N THR A 76 -15.71 10.53 2.80
CA THR A 76 -17.14 10.34 2.58
C THR A 76 -17.74 9.69 3.81
N VAL A 77 -18.61 10.40 4.53
CA VAL A 77 -19.30 9.90 5.73
C VAL A 77 -20.73 9.53 5.36
N GLN A 78 -21.15 8.33 5.74
CA GLN A 78 -22.54 7.91 5.56
C GLN A 78 -23.42 8.54 6.65
N ASN A 79 -24.51 9.17 6.25
CA ASN A 79 -25.55 9.68 7.14
C ASN A 79 -26.90 9.15 6.65
N GLY A 80 -27.40 8.09 7.30
CA GLY A 80 -28.57 7.35 6.84
C GLY A 80 -28.34 6.72 5.46
N ARG A 81 -29.15 7.15 4.47
CA ARG A 81 -29.06 6.69 3.07
C ARG A 81 -28.16 7.57 2.19
N GLU A 82 -27.59 8.64 2.74
CA GLU A 82 -26.80 9.61 1.98
C GLU A 82 -25.31 9.52 2.29
N HIS A 83 -24.49 9.85 1.30
CA HIS A 83 -23.04 10.00 1.42
C HIS A 83 -22.67 11.48 1.40
N ARG A 84 -22.05 11.95 2.48
CA ARG A 84 -21.67 13.36 2.68
C ARG A 84 -20.17 13.56 2.64
N TYR A 85 -19.72 14.64 2.00
CA TYR A 85 -18.31 14.92 1.74
C TYR A 85 -17.81 15.97 2.72
N VAL A 86 -16.99 15.55 3.70
CA VAL A 86 -16.57 16.37 4.83
C VAL A 86 -15.16 16.89 4.58
N LEU A 87 -14.97 18.20 4.51
CA LEU A 87 -13.62 18.80 4.45
C LEU A 87 -13.05 18.92 5.88
N LYS A 88 -12.27 17.93 6.30
CA LYS A 88 -11.76 17.83 7.67
C LYS A 88 -10.53 18.71 7.89
N GLY A 89 -9.57 18.65 6.97
CA GLY A 89 -8.26 19.28 7.13
C GLY A 89 -7.29 18.82 6.05
N TRP A 90 -6.02 18.74 6.41
CA TRP A 90 -4.99 18.11 5.59
C TRP A 90 -4.98 16.61 5.75
N ARG A 91 -4.70 15.89 4.68
CA ARG A 91 -4.57 14.45 4.70
C ARG A 91 -3.32 14.05 5.49
N PRO A 92 -3.40 13.06 6.40
CA PRO A 92 -2.22 12.43 6.98
C PRO A 92 -1.33 11.86 5.88
N GLY A 93 -0.05 12.27 5.85
CA GLY A 93 0.90 11.91 4.79
C GLY A 93 0.94 12.85 3.58
N GLY A 94 0.21 13.97 3.60
CA GLY A 94 0.30 15.04 2.59
C GLY A 94 -0.45 14.76 1.28
N PRO A 95 -0.19 15.57 0.22
CA PRO A 95 -0.73 15.35 -1.11
C PRO A 95 -0.42 13.93 -1.60
N ARG A 96 -1.39 13.28 -2.26
CA ARG A 96 -1.04 12.09 -3.03
C ARG A 96 0.00 12.54 -4.04
N LYS A 97 1.17 11.88 -4.08
CA LYS A 97 2.06 12.00 -5.23
C LYS A 97 1.23 11.68 -6.46
N THR A 98 0.78 12.70 -7.20
CA THR A 98 0.25 12.52 -8.54
C THR A 98 1.47 12.22 -9.39
N GLY A 99 1.99 11.00 -9.27
CA GLY A 99 2.98 10.48 -10.19
C GLY A 99 2.47 10.70 -11.63
N PRO A 100 3.37 10.92 -12.59
CA PRO A 100 2.97 10.97 -13.98
C PRO A 100 2.10 9.76 -14.30
N LYS A 101 0.91 9.99 -14.85
CA LYS A 101 0.02 8.89 -15.26
C LYS A 101 0.83 7.87 -16.05
N ILE A 102 0.73 6.59 -15.68
CA ILE A 102 1.39 5.47 -16.37
C ILE A 102 1.24 5.69 -17.88
N SER A 103 2.38 5.83 -18.57
CA SER A 103 2.38 6.21 -19.99
C SER A 103 1.58 5.21 -20.82
N LYS A 104 1.01 5.65 -21.95
CA LYS A 104 0.30 4.74 -22.87
C LYS A 104 1.17 3.56 -23.31
N LYS A 105 2.49 3.78 -23.45
CA LYS A 105 3.48 2.76 -23.78
C LYS A 105 3.58 1.69 -22.68
N ILE A 106 3.80 2.09 -21.43
CA ILE A 106 3.88 1.15 -20.30
C ILE A 106 2.55 0.42 -20.13
N ARG A 107 1.42 1.13 -20.25
CA ARG A 107 0.10 0.52 -20.20
C ARG A 107 -0.07 -0.59 -21.24
N ALA A 108 0.33 -0.33 -22.49
CA ALA A 108 0.27 -1.34 -23.54
C ALA A 108 1.18 -2.55 -23.23
N GLN A 109 2.38 -2.32 -22.70
CA GLN A 109 3.31 -3.39 -22.30
C GLN A 109 2.74 -4.26 -21.17
N VAL A 110 2.17 -3.65 -20.13
CA VAL A 110 1.58 -4.38 -18.99
C VAL A 110 0.36 -5.21 -19.42
N LEU A 111 -0.45 -4.69 -20.35
CA LEU A 111 -1.65 -5.37 -20.85
C LEU A 111 -1.38 -6.36 -22.01
N ALA A 112 -0.17 -6.40 -22.55
CA ALA A 112 0.21 -7.29 -23.65
C ALA A 112 -0.09 -8.78 -23.42
N PRO A 113 -0.03 -9.33 -22.19
CA PRO A 113 -0.39 -10.73 -21.93
C PRO A 113 -1.87 -11.07 -22.18
N GLN A 114 -2.75 -10.07 -22.31
CA GLN A 114 -4.20 -10.20 -22.53
C GLN A 114 -4.94 -11.17 -21.59
N ARG A 115 -4.41 -11.35 -20.38
CA ARG A 115 -5.01 -12.17 -19.34
C ARG A 115 -4.78 -11.55 -17.96
N CYS A 116 -5.70 -11.82 -17.04
CA CYS A 116 -5.54 -11.43 -15.65
C CYS A 116 -4.38 -12.23 -15.02
N ALA A 117 -3.42 -11.54 -14.41
CA ALA A 117 -2.28 -12.15 -13.73
C ALA A 117 -2.69 -12.98 -12.49
N GLN A 118 -3.88 -12.74 -11.94
CA GLN A 118 -4.35 -13.42 -10.72
C GLN A 118 -5.28 -14.60 -11.02
N CYS A 119 -6.29 -14.42 -11.86
CA CYS A 119 -7.29 -15.46 -12.14
C CYS A 119 -7.16 -16.12 -13.52
N GLY A 120 -6.27 -15.63 -14.39
CA GLY A 120 -6.06 -16.18 -15.73
C GLY A 120 -7.11 -15.79 -16.78
N LYS A 121 -8.25 -15.23 -16.37
CA LYS A 121 -9.34 -14.84 -17.29
C LYS A 121 -8.89 -13.89 -18.39
N THR A 122 -9.48 -14.02 -19.58
CA THR A 122 -9.18 -13.22 -20.78
C THR A 122 -10.39 -12.37 -21.20
N PRO A 123 -10.18 -11.18 -21.81
CA PRO A 123 -11.30 -10.36 -22.29
C PRO A 123 -12.19 -11.02 -23.33
N LEU A 124 -11.62 -11.91 -24.16
CA LEU A 124 -12.35 -12.53 -25.27
C LEU A 124 -13.22 -13.71 -24.82
N GLU A 125 -12.72 -14.54 -23.91
CA GLU A 125 -13.40 -15.76 -23.49
C GLU A 125 -14.29 -15.53 -22.26
N ASP A 126 -13.85 -14.68 -21.32
CA ASP A 126 -14.55 -14.46 -20.05
C ASP A 126 -15.29 -13.12 -19.97
N GLU A 127 -15.26 -12.32 -21.05
CA GLU A 127 -15.88 -10.99 -21.13
C GLU A 127 -15.42 -10.01 -20.02
N VAL A 128 -14.20 -10.19 -19.52
CA VAL A 128 -13.63 -9.33 -18.46
C VAL A 128 -12.87 -8.13 -19.01
N LYS A 129 -12.93 -7.02 -18.30
CA LYS A 129 -12.09 -5.84 -18.58
C LYS A 129 -10.80 -5.88 -17.78
N LEU A 130 -9.66 -5.80 -18.47
CA LEU A 130 -8.35 -5.68 -17.84
C LEU A 130 -8.00 -4.23 -17.51
N VAL A 131 -7.39 -4.06 -16.35
CA VAL A 131 -6.85 -2.81 -15.82
C VAL A 131 -5.38 -3.01 -15.44
N VAL A 132 -4.65 -1.90 -15.38
CA VAL A 132 -3.28 -1.89 -14.84
C VAL A 132 -3.39 -1.67 -13.34
N ASP A 133 -2.78 -2.55 -12.57
CA ASP A 133 -2.71 -2.51 -11.12
C ASP A 133 -1.25 -2.56 -10.64
N HIS A 134 -0.98 -1.99 -9.47
CA HIS A 134 0.33 -2.00 -8.82
C HIS A 134 0.44 -3.18 -7.87
N LYS A 135 1.46 -4.04 -8.02
CA LYS A 135 1.76 -5.17 -7.13
C LYS A 135 1.89 -4.69 -5.68
N VAL A 136 2.73 -3.69 -5.43
CA VAL A 136 2.82 -2.91 -4.19
C VAL A 136 1.96 -1.65 -4.34
N PRO A 137 0.96 -1.42 -3.48
CA PRO A 137 0.13 -0.23 -3.52
C PRO A 137 0.94 1.07 -3.47
N GLN A 138 0.51 2.07 -4.24
CA GLN A 138 1.05 3.43 -4.15
C GLN A 138 0.87 4.05 -2.75
N GLU A 139 -0.15 3.61 -1.99
CA GLU A 139 -0.36 4.07 -0.61
C GLU A 139 0.73 3.61 0.36
N TRP A 140 1.48 2.56 -0.01
CA TRP A 140 2.68 2.11 0.67
C TRP A 140 3.95 2.61 0.00
N ASP A 141 3.88 3.57 -0.93
CA ASP A 141 5.01 4.12 -1.73
C ASP A 141 5.55 3.16 -2.81
N GLY A 142 4.73 2.23 -3.31
CA GLY A 142 5.04 1.47 -4.53
C GLY A 142 5.07 2.37 -5.78
N GLY A 143 6.07 2.18 -6.64
CA GLY A 143 6.32 3.04 -7.82
C GLY A 143 5.61 2.59 -9.10
N ASP A 144 5.78 3.36 -10.18
CA ASP A 144 5.14 3.15 -11.48
C ASP A 144 6.02 2.37 -12.48
N GLU A 145 7.16 1.85 -12.03
CA GLU A 145 8.03 0.95 -12.78
C GLU A 145 7.28 -0.31 -13.23
N ILE A 146 7.60 -0.79 -14.44
CA ILE A 146 6.86 -1.88 -15.07
C ILE A 146 6.90 -3.16 -14.22
N GLU A 147 7.97 -3.35 -13.45
CA GLU A 147 8.17 -4.46 -12.53
C GLU A 147 7.13 -4.49 -11.41
N ASN A 148 6.66 -3.31 -10.96
CA ASN A 148 5.60 -3.17 -9.97
C ASN A 148 4.20 -3.14 -10.60
N LEU A 149 4.06 -3.22 -11.92
CA LEU A 149 2.77 -3.23 -12.59
C LEU A 149 2.34 -4.65 -12.99
N GLN A 150 1.04 -4.87 -13.05
CA GLN A 150 0.43 -6.14 -13.47
C GLN A 150 -0.94 -5.92 -14.14
N PRO A 151 -1.32 -6.78 -15.10
CA PRO A 151 -2.66 -6.80 -15.66
C PRO A 151 -3.61 -7.57 -14.73
N LEU A 152 -4.67 -6.93 -14.24
CA LEU A 152 -5.74 -7.60 -13.49
C LEU A 152 -7.10 -7.34 -14.14
N CYS A 153 -8.06 -8.27 -14.00
CA CYS A 153 -9.46 -7.92 -14.27
C CYS A 153 -10.00 -6.98 -13.18
N GLU A 154 -11.07 -6.24 -13.48
CA GLU A 154 -11.71 -5.31 -12.53
C GLU A 154 -12.07 -5.97 -11.19
N ASP A 155 -12.58 -7.21 -11.22
CA ASP A 155 -12.94 -7.97 -10.01
C ASP A 155 -11.71 -8.31 -9.14
N CYS A 156 -10.64 -8.83 -9.75
CA CYS A 156 -9.40 -9.16 -9.03
C CYS A 156 -8.74 -7.91 -8.46
N ASN A 157 -8.73 -6.81 -9.22
CA ASN A 157 -8.24 -5.51 -8.75
C ASN A 157 -9.06 -5.00 -7.54
N GLY A 158 -10.39 -5.10 -7.60
CA GLY A 158 -11.27 -4.75 -6.48
C GLY A 158 -11.01 -5.62 -5.25
N GLY A 159 -10.92 -6.94 -5.43
CA GLY A 159 -10.62 -7.89 -4.36
C GLY A 159 -9.26 -7.67 -3.73
N LYS A 160 -8.24 -7.35 -4.54
CA LYS A 160 -6.90 -7.03 -4.06
C LYS A 160 -6.89 -5.77 -3.19
N LYS A 161 -7.60 -4.71 -3.61
CA LYS A 161 -7.76 -3.49 -2.81
C LYS A 161 -8.47 -3.76 -1.48
N ALA A 162 -9.55 -4.54 -1.51
CA ALA A 162 -10.26 -4.93 -0.29
C ALA A 162 -9.36 -5.74 0.66
N TRP A 163 -8.50 -6.61 0.13
CA TRP A 163 -7.53 -7.33 0.94
C TRP A 163 -6.47 -6.41 1.54
N PHE A 164 -5.91 -5.45 0.78
CA PHE A 164 -4.95 -4.50 1.34
C PHE A 164 -5.53 -3.60 2.43
N ALA A 165 -6.80 -3.21 2.29
CA ALA A 165 -7.50 -2.42 3.31
C ALA A 165 -7.56 -3.12 4.68
N THR A 166 -7.41 -4.46 4.73
CA THR A 166 -7.31 -5.20 6.00
C THR A 166 -6.03 -4.88 6.80
N TYR A 167 -5.04 -4.23 6.17
CA TYR A 167 -3.79 -3.82 6.80
C TYR A 167 -3.69 -2.30 6.97
N ASP A 168 -4.76 -1.54 6.78
CA ASP A 168 -4.74 -0.07 6.91
C ASP A 168 -4.25 0.40 8.29
N ALA A 169 -4.51 -0.39 9.33
CA ALA A 169 -4.02 -0.14 10.69
C ALA A 169 -2.49 -0.17 10.82
N HIS A 170 -1.80 -0.85 9.90
CA HIS A 170 -0.32 -0.97 9.87
C HIS A 170 0.28 -0.30 8.62
N ALA A 171 -0.47 0.59 7.94
CA ALA A 171 -0.08 1.10 6.63
C ALA A 171 1.23 1.90 6.67
N GLU A 172 1.51 2.61 7.77
CA GLU A 172 2.75 3.39 7.87
C GLU A 172 3.96 2.53 8.20
N GLU A 173 3.80 1.53 9.05
CA GLU A 173 4.84 0.58 9.37
C GLU A 173 5.21 -0.25 8.14
N ILE A 174 4.21 -0.64 7.33
CA ILE A 174 4.43 -1.30 6.04
C ILE A 174 5.19 -0.37 5.09
N ARG A 175 4.78 0.89 4.95
CA ARG A 175 5.47 1.88 4.11
C ARG A 175 6.91 2.09 4.57
N THR A 176 7.15 2.16 5.87
CA THR A 176 8.50 2.28 6.44
C THR A 176 9.32 1.04 6.10
N ALA A 177 8.75 -0.16 6.29
CA ALA A 177 9.43 -1.41 6.02
C ALA A 177 9.84 -1.56 4.55
N ILE A 178 8.98 -1.20 3.57
CA ILE A 178 9.30 -1.37 2.15
C ILE A 178 10.47 -0.50 1.66
N ASN A 179 10.79 0.57 2.38
CA ASN A 179 11.83 1.52 2.02
C ASN A 179 13.23 1.12 2.52
N HIS A 180 13.35 0.03 3.29
CA HIS A 180 14.68 -0.50 3.63
C HIS A 180 15.33 -1.18 2.43
N GLU A 181 16.63 -0.95 2.24
CA GLU A 181 17.40 -1.51 1.12
C GLU A 181 17.54 -3.05 1.20
N GLU A 182 17.87 -3.58 2.37
CA GLU A 182 18.05 -5.02 2.58
C GLU A 182 16.70 -5.75 2.76
N VAL A 183 16.48 -6.80 1.96
CA VAL A 183 15.27 -7.65 2.00
C VAL A 183 14.99 -8.19 3.41
N HIS A 184 16.03 -8.61 4.13
CA HIS A 184 15.91 -9.10 5.51
C HIS A 184 15.33 -8.05 6.44
N ARG A 185 15.77 -6.79 6.29
CA ARG A 185 15.27 -5.68 7.10
C ARG A 185 13.81 -5.38 6.78
N ARG A 186 13.43 -5.37 5.49
CA ARG A 186 12.01 -5.20 5.08
C ARG A 186 11.11 -6.24 5.74
N ILE A 187 11.50 -7.52 5.65
CA ILE A 187 10.74 -8.64 6.23
C ILE A 187 10.70 -8.52 7.76
N GLY A 188 11.83 -8.23 8.39
CA GLY A 188 11.92 -8.17 9.85
C GLY A 188 11.13 -7.01 10.45
N GLU A 189 11.23 -5.81 9.88
CA GLU A 189 10.46 -4.64 10.34
C GLU A 189 8.96 -4.83 10.11
N LEU A 190 8.55 -5.44 9.00
CA LEU A 190 7.16 -5.85 8.82
C LEU A 190 6.70 -6.78 9.95
N LEU A 191 7.46 -7.82 10.27
CA LEU A 191 7.05 -8.76 11.33
C LEU A 191 7.04 -8.11 12.72
N LYS A 192 7.94 -7.16 12.99
CA LYS A 192 7.95 -6.39 14.24
C LYS A 192 6.70 -5.52 14.38
N ALA A 193 6.27 -4.88 13.28
CA ALA A 193 5.09 -4.01 13.26
C ALA A 193 3.77 -4.71 13.61
N PHE A 194 3.71 -6.02 13.44
CA PHE A 194 2.54 -6.83 13.78
C PHE A 194 2.58 -7.36 15.23
N GLU A 195 3.60 -7.01 16.02
CA GLU A 195 3.65 -7.24 17.48
C GLU A 195 3.30 -8.68 17.94
N GLY A 196 3.68 -9.67 17.16
CA GLY A 196 3.39 -11.09 17.46
C GLY A 196 2.09 -11.63 16.86
N GLU A 197 1.35 -10.82 16.11
CA GLU A 197 0.23 -11.25 15.28
C GLU A 197 0.68 -12.01 14.03
N TRP A 198 -0.26 -12.77 13.47
CA TRP A 198 -0.02 -13.62 12.31
C TRP A 198 -0.06 -12.82 10.99
N VAL A 199 1.09 -12.74 10.33
CA VAL A 199 1.25 -12.11 9.01
C VAL A 199 1.15 -13.15 7.90
N TYR A 200 0.28 -12.89 6.92
CA TYR A 200 0.12 -13.78 5.78
C TYR A 200 1.34 -13.75 4.85
N THR A 201 1.78 -14.91 4.36
CA THR A 201 2.99 -15.04 3.52
C THR A 201 2.96 -14.18 2.25
N GLU A 202 1.79 -13.92 1.68
CA GLU A 202 1.65 -13.06 0.50
C GLU A 202 2.03 -11.61 0.80
N LEU A 203 1.65 -11.09 1.98
CA LEU A 203 2.05 -9.73 2.39
C LEU A 203 3.57 -9.65 2.57
N ILE A 204 4.18 -10.68 3.17
CA ILE A 204 5.65 -10.78 3.33
C ILE A 204 6.33 -10.78 1.95
N GLY A 205 5.81 -11.53 0.98
CA GLY A 205 6.35 -11.58 -0.37
C GLY A 205 6.28 -10.24 -1.10
N ILE A 206 5.17 -9.51 -0.95
CA ILE A 206 4.97 -8.16 -1.51
C ILE A 206 6.00 -7.18 -0.91
N VAL A 207 6.12 -7.14 0.41
CA VAL A 207 7.06 -6.24 1.10
C VAL A 207 8.52 -6.60 0.78
N ALA A 208 8.85 -7.88 0.73
CA ALA A 208 10.18 -8.34 0.34
C ALA A 208 10.55 -7.89 -1.09
N SER A 209 9.58 -7.92 -2.00
CA SER A 209 9.76 -7.62 -3.42
C SER A 209 9.60 -6.14 -3.78
N ALA A 210 9.37 -5.26 -2.81
CA ALA A 210 8.94 -3.90 -3.09
C ALA A 210 9.96 -3.05 -3.87
N GLN A 211 11.26 -3.22 -3.60
CA GLN A 211 12.33 -2.52 -4.32
C GLN A 211 12.83 -3.31 -5.55
N ALA A 212 12.85 -4.63 -5.43
CA ALA A 212 13.30 -5.54 -6.48
C ALA A 212 12.66 -6.90 -6.23
N TYR A 213 12.17 -7.54 -7.29
CA TYR A 213 11.53 -8.85 -7.22
C TYR A 213 12.40 -9.88 -6.48
N GLN A 214 11.81 -10.58 -5.51
CA GLN A 214 12.49 -11.61 -4.70
C GLN A 214 11.82 -12.97 -4.87
N GLU A 215 12.39 -13.82 -5.73
CA GLU A 215 11.90 -15.19 -5.90
C GLU A 215 12.03 -16.02 -4.62
N ASP A 216 13.11 -15.81 -3.85
CA ASP A 216 13.48 -16.58 -2.67
C ASP A 216 13.18 -15.87 -1.33
N TYR A 217 12.13 -15.04 -1.24
CA TYR A 217 11.85 -14.29 -0.01
C TYR A 217 11.63 -15.20 1.22
N GLN A 218 11.12 -16.42 1.03
CA GLN A 218 10.95 -17.39 2.13
C GLN A 218 12.31 -17.86 2.68
N LYS A 219 13.35 -17.90 1.85
CA LYS A 219 14.72 -18.16 2.33
C LYS A 219 15.20 -17.01 3.20
N ARG A 220 15.03 -15.76 2.74
CA ARG A 220 15.40 -14.54 3.49
C ARG A 220 14.71 -14.46 4.85
N LEU A 221 13.42 -14.79 4.87
CA LEU A 221 12.63 -14.93 6.10
C LEU A 221 13.22 -15.99 7.06
N ARG A 222 13.62 -17.16 6.56
CA ARG A 222 14.23 -18.21 7.41
C ARG A 222 15.60 -17.80 7.94
N GLU A 223 16.40 -17.10 7.15
CA GLU A 223 17.73 -16.64 7.53
C GLU A 223 17.70 -15.65 8.71
N LEU A 224 16.59 -14.93 8.93
CA LEU A 224 16.41 -14.11 10.14
C LEU A 224 16.53 -14.95 11.43
N ARG A 225 16.17 -16.24 11.40
CA ARG A 225 16.34 -17.12 12.57
C ARG A 225 17.81 -17.35 12.93
N THR A 226 18.72 -17.24 11.96
CA THR A 226 20.17 -17.27 12.21
C THR A 226 20.61 -16.09 13.08
N LEU A 227 19.88 -14.97 13.04
CA LEU A 227 20.12 -13.81 13.89
C LEU A 227 19.58 -13.96 15.31
N GLY A 228 18.97 -15.10 15.66
CA GLY A 228 18.38 -15.33 16.99
C GLY A 228 16.87 -15.02 17.06
N TRP A 229 16.25 -14.66 15.93
CA TRP A 229 14.82 -14.35 15.90
C TRP A 229 13.97 -15.62 15.98
N VAL A 230 12.90 -15.57 16.76
CA VAL A 230 11.93 -16.67 16.90
C VAL A 230 10.71 -16.37 16.05
N ILE A 231 10.64 -17.03 14.88
CA ILE A 231 9.61 -16.80 13.88
C ILE A 231 8.86 -18.11 13.59
N PRO A 232 7.86 -18.50 14.41
CA PRO A 232 7.03 -19.67 14.12
C PRO A 232 6.19 -19.44 12.86
N HIS A 233 5.66 -20.54 12.31
CA HIS A 233 4.74 -20.52 11.18
C HIS A 233 3.53 -21.39 11.50
N GLN A 234 2.39 -21.06 10.89
CA GLN A 234 1.17 -21.85 10.98
C GLN A 234 0.55 -21.99 9.59
N LYS A 235 -0.01 -23.17 9.30
CA LYS A 235 -0.86 -23.39 8.13
C LYS A 235 -2.32 -23.32 8.56
N ARG A 236 -3.12 -22.61 7.79
CA ARG A 236 -4.57 -22.52 7.98
C ARG A 236 -5.27 -23.12 6.77
N HIS A 237 -6.19 -24.03 7.07
CA HIS A 237 -7.01 -24.73 6.08
C HIS A 237 -8.37 -24.05 5.99
N ASN A 238 -9.05 -24.19 4.85
CA ASN A 238 -10.41 -23.69 4.63
C ASN A 238 -10.60 -22.14 4.66
N GLU A 239 -9.52 -21.36 4.63
CA GLU A 239 -9.56 -19.90 4.44
C GLU A 239 -9.58 -19.50 2.94
N GLY A 240 -9.98 -20.43 2.07
CA GLY A 240 -10.02 -20.28 0.61
C GLY A 240 -9.73 -21.59 -0.11
N ALA A 241 -9.53 -21.53 -1.42
CA ALA A 241 -9.27 -22.71 -2.26
C ALA A 241 -7.89 -23.37 -2.02
N ARG A 242 -6.99 -22.70 -1.28
CA ARG A 242 -5.62 -23.17 -1.01
C ARG A 242 -5.27 -23.00 0.47
N VAL A 243 -4.38 -23.86 0.95
CA VAL A 243 -3.80 -23.74 2.29
C VAL A 243 -3.01 -22.44 2.39
N ARG A 244 -3.30 -21.63 3.40
CA ARG A 244 -2.60 -20.38 3.66
C ARG A 244 -1.53 -20.58 4.71
N THR A 245 -0.38 -19.94 4.53
CA THR A 245 0.74 -19.99 5.48
C THR A 245 0.95 -18.62 6.10
N TYR A 246 1.05 -18.59 7.42
CA TYR A 246 1.25 -17.39 8.22
C TYR A 246 2.53 -17.51 9.04
N TYR A 247 3.14 -16.36 9.34
CA TYR A 247 4.31 -16.23 10.20
C TYR A 247 4.05 -15.16 11.25
N LYS A 248 4.69 -15.27 12.40
CA LYS A 248 4.71 -14.19 13.40
C LYS A 248 6.11 -14.07 13.99
N CYS A 249 6.48 -12.91 14.48
CA CYS A 249 7.70 -12.74 15.28
C CYS A 249 7.35 -12.80 16.76
N VAL A 250 7.87 -13.79 17.47
CA VAL A 250 7.66 -13.93 18.93
C VAL A 250 8.74 -13.19 19.71
N SER A 251 9.98 -13.25 19.23
CA SER A 251 11.10 -12.49 19.77
C SER A 251 12.12 -12.22 18.67
N TRP A 252 12.91 -11.17 18.87
CA TRP A 252 13.93 -10.72 17.93
C TRP A 252 15.13 -10.14 18.68
N GLU A 253 16.28 -10.19 18.02
CA GLU A 253 17.52 -9.57 18.46
C GLU A 253 17.76 -8.28 17.67
N PRO A 254 18.40 -7.25 18.24
CA PRO A 254 18.75 -6.04 17.52
C PRO A 254 19.45 -6.31 16.19
N TRP A 255 19.21 -5.45 15.21
CA TRP A 255 19.90 -5.54 13.93
C TRP A 255 21.41 -5.39 14.11
N PRO A 256 22.23 -6.09 13.31
CA PRO A 256 23.66 -5.90 13.32
C PRO A 256 24.03 -4.49 12.83
N ASP A 257 25.18 -3.98 13.29
CA ASP A 257 25.72 -2.67 12.89
C ASP A 257 26.20 -2.61 11.44
N GLY A 258 26.33 -3.76 10.77
CA GLY A 258 26.74 -3.89 9.37
C GLY A 258 25.70 -4.62 8.49
N PRO A 259 26.05 -4.94 7.23
CA PRO A 259 25.13 -5.61 6.31
C PRO A 259 24.58 -6.92 6.89
N ILE A 260 23.25 -7.06 6.92
CA ILE A 260 22.57 -8.18 7.56
C ILE A 260 23.01 -9.52 6.96
N ILE A 261 23.15 -9.57 5.63
CA ILE A 261 23.58 -10.79 4.93
C ILE A 261 24.99 -11.25 5.33
N THR A 262 25.88 -10.31 5.66
CA THR A 262 27.25 -10.63 6.06
C THR A 262 27.26 -11.26 7.45
N GLU A 263 26.48 -10.73 8.38
CA GLU A 263 26.35 -11.29 9.73
C GLU A 263 25.69 -12.68 9.71
N ILE A 264 24.65 -12.87 8.89
CA ILE A 264 24.01 -14.17 8.68
C ILE A 264 25.06 -15.20 8.22
N ARG A 265 25.84 -14.89 7.18
CA ARG A 265 26.89 -15.78 6.66
C ARG A 265 27.94 -16.11 7.72
N ARG A 266 28.34 -15.12 8.54
CA ARG A 266 29.30 -15.32 9.64
C ARG A 266 28.76 -16.32 10.66
N ARG A 267 27.52 -16.14 11.11
CA ARG A 267 26.85 -17.04 12.07
C ARG A 267 26.61 -18.44 11.49
N GLU A 268 26.22 -18.55 10.21
CA GLU A 268 26.09 -19.84 9.53
C GLU A 268 27.41 -20.62 9.50
N LYS A 269 28.52 -19.95 9.18
CA LYS A 269 29.86 -20.57 9.18
C LYS A 269 30.24 -21.05 10.59
N ALA A 270 30.01 -20.22 11.62
CA ALA A 270 30.27 -20.59 13.00
C ALA A 270 29.42 -21.81 13.44
N ASN A 271 28.12 -21.80 13.15
CA ASN A 271 27.21 -22.91 13.46
C ASN A 271 27.64 -24.21 12.75
N LYS A 272 28.11 -24.12 11.51
CA LYS A 272 28.62 -25.28 10.76
C LYS A 272 29.90 -25.83 11.39
N ALA A 273 30.82 -24.97 11.81
CA ALA A 273 32.05 -25.37 12.49
C ALA A 273 31.77 -26.04 13.84
N ALA A 274 30.87 -25.47 14.65
CA ALA A 274 30.46 -26.05 15.93
C ALA A 274 29.81 -27.43 15.77
N LYS A 275 28.93 -27.60 14.76
CA LYS A 275 28.33 -28.91 14.44
C LYS A 275 29.37 -29.94 13.99
N ALA A 276 30.38 -29.51 13.22
CA ALA A 276 31.46 -30.40 12.79
C ALA A 276 32.30 -30.86 14.00
N ALA A 277 32.67 -29.94 14.91
CA ALA A 277 33.41 -30.27 16.12
C ALA A 277 32.65 -31.28 17.02
N ALA A 278 31.36 -31.02 17.29
CA ALA A 278 30.53 -31.91 18.10
C ALA A 278 30.35 -33.31 17.49
N LYS A 279 30.36 -33.42 16.15
CA LYS A 279 30.28 -34.71 15.46
C LYS A 279 31.57 -35.52 15.58
N THR A 280 32.73 -34.85 15.56
CA THR A 280 34.04 -35.51 15.74
C THR A 280 34.18 -36.05 17.16
N GLU A 281 33.76 -35.28 18.17
CA GLU A 281 33.81 -35.69 19.59
C GLU A 281 32.90 -36.90 19.89
N GLY A 282 31.71 -36.96 19.27
CA GLY A 282 30.77 -38.09 19.43
C GLY A 282 31.10 -39.35 18.63
N GLN A 283 32.13 -39.34 17.77
CA GLN A 283 32.64 -40.54 17.08
C GLN A 283 33.89 -41.14 17.74
N THR A 284 34.51 -40.41 18.68
CA THR A 284 35.70 -40.82 19.43
C THR A 284 35.41 -41.31 20.85
N GLY A 285 34.14 -41.36 21.25
CA GLY A 285 33.66 -41.94 22.52
C GLY A 285 32.69 -43.07 22.27
#